data_AF-A0A932L5T1-F1
#
_entry.id   AF-A0A932L5T1-F1
#
_cell.length_a   1.000
_cell.length_b   1.000
_cell.length_c   1.000
_cell.angle_alpha   90.00
_cell.angle_beta   90.00
_cell.angle_gamma   90.00
#
_symmetry.space_group_name_H-M   'P 1'
#
loop_
_entity.id
_entity.type
_entity.pdbx_description
1 polymer ?
#
loop_
_entity_poly.entity_id
_entity_poly.type
_entity_poly.pdbx_seq_one_letter_code
_entity_poly.pdbx_strand_id
1 'polypeptide(L)' 'TDDKVYCVYIAPDAESVRKHAQRGGFPCDRVSDVHTVIDPTTAE' A
#
# COMPACT_ATOMS: atom_id res chain seq x y z
N THR A 1 -10.30 3.50 -12.39
CA THR A 1 -9.48 4.09 -13.47
C THR A 1 -8.28 3.20 -13.62
N ASP A 2 -7.96 2.85 -14.86
CA ASP A 2 -6.81 2.01 -15.19
C ASP A 2 -5.47 2.71 -14.95
N ASP A 3 -5.49 4.03 -14.78
CA ASP A 3 -4.33 4.85 -14.44
C ASP A 3 -4.12 4.94 -12.92
N LYS A 4 -3.71 3.82 -12.29
CA LYS A 4 -3.36 3.76 -10.87
C LYS A 4 -2.23 2.76 -10.62
N VAL A 5 -1.29 3.17 -9.78
CA VAL A 5 -0.26 2.28 -9.22
C VAL A 5 -0.62 1.98 -7.76
N TYR A 6 -0.57 0.69 -7.40
CA TYR A 6 -0.78 0.24 -6.02
C TYR A 6 0.50 -0.36 -5.49
N CYS A 7 0.94 0.10 -4.31
CA CYS A 7 2.07 -0.45 -3.57
C CYS A 7 1.56 -0.96 -2.22
N VAL A 8 1.93 -2.19 -1.86
CA VAL A 8 1.60 -2.80 -0.57
C VAL A 8 2.83 -2.76 0.32
N TYR A 9 2.69 -2.26 1.54
CA TYR A 9 3.78 -2.13 2.52
C TYR A 9 3.39 -2.78 3.83
N ILE A 10 4.38 -3.40 4.51
CA ILE A 10 4.30 -3.66 5.95
C ILE A 10 4.84 -2.40 6.63
N ALA A 11 3.96 -1.66 7.27
CA ALA A 11 4.29 -0.37 7.89
C ALA A 11 3.59 -0.25 9.26
N PRO A 12 4.15 0.52 10.21
CA PRO A 12 3.53 0.71 11.52
C PRO A 12 2.26 1.57 11.47
N ASP A 13 2.14 2.45 10.48
CA ASP A 13 1.03 3.37 10.30
C ASP A 13 1.04 3.98 8.89
N ALA A 14 -0.07 4.64 8.52
CA ALA A 14 -0.23 5.27 7.23
C ALA A 14 0.63 6.54 7.02
N GLU A 15 1.13 7.19 8.08
CA GLU A 15 2.03 8.35 7.98
C GLU A 15 3.42 7.92 7.52
N SER A 16 3.90 6.77 8.00
CA SER A 16 5.16 6.16 7.58
C SER A 16 5.20 5.89 6.06
N VAL A 17 4.09 5.43 5.49
CA VAL A 17 3.94 5.24 4.02
C VAL A 17 3.98 6.58 3.28
N ARG A 18 3.29 7.61 3.79
CA ARG A 18 3.29 8.96 3.18
C ARG A 18 4.67 9.60 3.20
N LYS A 19 5.42 9.47 4.31
CA LYS A 19 6.81 9.94 4.43
C LYS A 19 7.73 9.25 3.44
N HIS A 20 7.54 7.94 3.22
CA HIS A 20 8.29 7.20 2.21
C HIS A 20 8.03 7.75 0.80
N ALA A 21 6.75 7.96 0.44
CA ALA A 21 6.38 8.55 -0.86
C ALA A 21 6.93 9.97 -1.05
N GLN A 22 6.84 10.81 -0.02
CA GLN A 22 7.40 12.16 -0.03
C GLN A 22 8.92 12.15 -0.28
N ARG A 23 9.65 11.26 0.41
CA ARG A 23 11.10 11.10 0.23
C ARG A 23 11.46 10.52 -1.13
N GLY A 24 10.62 9.64 -1.67
CA GLY A 24 10.78 9.01 -2.98
C GLY A 24 10.35 9.89 -4.16
N GLY A 25 9.66 11.00 -3.91
CA GLY A 25 9.23 11.94 -4.94
C GLY A 25 8.08 11.43 -5.81
N PHE A 26 7.23 10.54 -5.31
CA PHE A 26 6.08 9.99 -6.05
C PHE A 26 4.75 10.28 -5.34
N PRO A 27 3.63 10.35 -6.09
CA PRO A 27 2.32 10.65 -5.52
C PRO A 27 1.80 9.51 -4.62
N CYS A 28 1.12 9.87 -3.54
CA CYS A 28 0.46 8.95 -2.63
C CYS A 28 -0.93 9.51 -2.26
N ASP A 29 -1.86 9.41 -3.20
CA ASP A 29 -3.18 10.05 -3.12
C ASP A 29 -4.11 9.39 -2.08
N ARG A 30 -3.89 8.10 -1.79
CA ARG A 30 -4.69 7.32 -0.83
C ARG A 30 -3.86 6.24 -0.17
N VAL A 31 -4.03 6.11 1.15
CA VAL A 31 -3.49 4.99 1.96
C VAL A 31 -4.67 4.35 2.68
N SER A 32 -4.78 3.02 2.57
CA SER A 32 -5.80 2.21 3.24
C SER A 32 -5.12 1.05 3.95
N ASP A 33 -5.58 0.74 5.16
CA ASP A 33 -5.11 -0.42 5.89
C ASP A 33 -5.60 -1.73 5.26
N VAL A 34 -4.71 -2.71 5.18
CA VAL A 34 -5.03 -4.06 4.69
C VAL A 34 -5.25 -4.95 5.91
N HIS A 35 -6.52 -5.27 6.20
CA HIS A 35 -6.87 -6.10 7.36
C HIS A 35 -6.61 -7.59 7.15
N THR A 36 -6.79 -8.07 5.91
CA THR A 36 -6.63 -9.47 5.56
C THR A 36 -6.03 -9.56 4.17
N VAL A 37 -5.07 -10.47 3.99
CA VAL A 37 -4.56 -10.86 2.67
C VAL A 37 -5.11 -12.25 2.37
N ILE A 38 -5.85 -12.37 1.27
CA ILE A 38 -6.31 -13.66 0.76
C ILE A 38 -5.29 -14.11 -0.27
N ASP A 39 -4.52 -15.13 0.07
CA ASP A 39 -3.55 -15.72 -0.83
C ASP A 39 -4.16 -16.97 -1.50
N PRO A 40 -4.16 -17.08 -2.84
CA PRO A 40 -4.79 -18.21 -3.54
C PRO A 40 -4.12 -19.57 -3.24
N THR A 41 -2.93 -19.60 -2.65
CA THR A 41 -2.27 -20.83 -2.18
C THR A 41 -2.86 -21.37 -0.87
N THR A 42 -3.66 -20.59 -0.14
CA THR A 42 -4.36 -21.07 1.06
C THR A 42 -5.59 -21.92 0.75
N ALA A 43 -5.82 -22.26 -0.53
CA ALA A 43 -6.93 -23.08 -0.99
C ALA A 43 -6.58 -24.58 -1.08
N GLU A 44 -5.40 -25.01 -0.61
CA GLU A 44 -5.05 -26.43 -0.41
C GLU A 44 -5.74 -27.06 0.81
#